data_AF-A0AAX3T0Y8-F1
#
_entry.id   AF-A0AAX3T0Y8-F1
#
_cell.length_a   1.000
_cell.length_b   1.000
_cell.length_c   1.000
_cell.angle_alpha   90.00
_cell.angle_beta   90.00
_cell.angle_gamma   90.00
#
_symmetry.space_group_name_H-M   'P 1'
#
loop_
_entity.id
_entity.type
_entity.pdbx_description
1 polymer ?
#
loop_
_entity_poly.entity_id
_entity_poly.type
_entity_poly.pdbx_seq_one_letter_code
_entity_poly.pdbx_strand_id
1 'polypeptide(L)'
;MKIFTVKLNDLEFGYRLLPMFYYFLKIIKVRNIKKGIKYITLQEISKKISDGEHSHIKRNNKSGVRYLYGRNIKQGTIKGTINFDSISDYSYISLEDYTNFKRTHLIDNDVLISILGTIGNSAIYKKEYLGIIGIPRHIGRITLLNTCSY
;
A
#
# COMPACT_ATOMS: atom_id res chain seq x y z
N MET A 1 -28.42 -13.56 -3.48
CA MET A 1 -27.08 -13.90 -4.04
C MET A 1 -27.26 -15.05 -5.01
N LYS A 2 -27.02 -14.87 -6.31
CA LYS A 2 -27.13 -15.98 -7.28
C LYS A 2 -25.84 -16.81 -7.22
N ILE A 3 -25.95 -18.05 -6.80
CA ILE A 3 -24.85 -19.02 -6.81
C ILE A 3 -24.97 -19.80 -8.12
N PHE A 4 -23.89 -19.80 -8.90
CA PHE A 4 -23.76 -20.63 -10.09
C PHE A 4 -22.91 -21.84 -9.72
N THR A 5 -23.36 -23.02 -10.11
CA THR A 5 -22.66 -24.29 -9.85
C THR A 5 -22.44 -24.96 -11.20
N VAL A 6 -21.19 -25.36 -11.48
CA VAL A 6 -20.82 -26.08 -12.70
C VAL A 6 -20.15 -27.40 -12.31
N LYS A 7 -20.39 -28.48 -13.07
CA LYS A 7 -19.74 -29.75 -12.78
C LYS A 7 -18.29 -29.68 -13.25
N LEU A 8 -17.39 -30.36 -12.53
CA LEU A 8 -15.96 -30.39 -12.86
C LEU A 8 -15.71 -30.90 -14.29
N ASN A 9 -16.51 -31.85 -14.77
CA ASN A 9 -16.40 -32.42 -16.10
C ASN A 9 -16.78 -31.45 -17.23
N ASP A 10 -17.51 -30.37 -16.90
CA ASP A 10 -17.93 -29.35 -17.85
C ASP A 10 -16.89 -28.20 -17.93
N LEU A 11 -15.79 -28.29 -17.18
CA LEU A 11 -14.70 -27.31 -17.21
C LEU A 11 -13.63 -27.71 -18.24
N GLU A 12 -13.41 -26.86 -19.23
CA GLU A 12 -12.22 -26.96 -20.08
C GLU A 12 -11.02 -26.32 -19.37
N PHE A 13 -10.02 -27.13 -19.02
CA PHE A 13 -8.76 -26.63 -18.49
C PHE A 13 -7.91 -26.10 -19.64
N GLY A 14 -7.70 -24.79 -19.68
CA GLY A 14 -6.76 -24.21 -20.63
C GLY A 14 -5.30 -24.52 -20.28
N TYR A 15 -4.40 -24.31 -21.24
CA TYR A 15 -2.97 -24.51 -21.05
C TYR A 15 -2.41 -23.65 -19.92
N ARG A 16 -1.38 -24.15 -19.24
CA ARG A 16 -0.70 -23.47 -18.11
C ARG A 16 -0.21 -22.06 -18.44
N LEU A 17 0.01 -21.76 -19.73
CA LEU A 17 0.44 -20.48 -20.27
C LEU A 17 -0.55 -19.96 -21.32
N LEU A 18 -1.79 -19.67 -20.93
CA LEU A 18 -2.74 -19.01 -21.81
C LEU A 18 -2.30 -17.55 -22.09
N PRO A 19 -1.91 -17.21 -23.33
CA PRO A 19 -1.44 -15.86 -23.68
C PRO A 19 -2.48 -14.78 -23.37
N MET A 20 -3.76 -15.15 -23.40
CA MET A 20 -4.87 -14.25 -23.08
C MET A 20 -4.75 -13.66 -21.67
N PHE A 21 -4.23 -14.36 -20.67
CA PHE A 21 -4.02 -13.79 -19.33
C PHE A 21 -2.84 -12.80 -19.29
N TYR A 22 -1.81 -13.03 -20.12
CA TYR A 22 -0.67 -12.13 -20.24
C TYR A 22 -1.03 -10.85 -21.00
N TYR A 23 -1.90 -10.95 -22.01
CA TYR A 23 -2.38 -9.81 -22.78
C TYR A 23 -3.70 -9.22 -22.25
N PHE A 24 -4.29 -9.80 -21.21
CA PHE A 24 -5.60 -9.38 -20.69
C PHE A 24 -5.61 -7.88 -20.37
N LEU A 25 -4.59 -7.40 -19.65
CA LEU A 25 -4.44 -5.98 -19.30
C LEU A 25 -4.29 -5.11 -20.55
N LYS A 26 -3.57 -5.57 -21.58
CA LYS A 26 -3.40 -4.85 -22.85
C LYS A 26 -4.74 -4.76 -23.61
N ILE A 27 -5.49 -5.85 -23.66
CA ILE A 27 -6.81 -5.93 -24.31
C ILE A 27 -7.82 -5.02 -23.58
N ILE A 28 -7.87 -5.08 -22.25
CA ILE A 28 -8.73 -4.21 -21.42
C ILE A 28 -8.34 -2.75 -21.62
N LYS A 29 -7.04 -2.43 -21.66
CA LYS A 29 -6.54 -1.08 -21.92
C LYS A 29 -7.07 -0.54 -23.24
N VAL A 30 -6.89 -1.28 -24.34
CA VAL A 30 -7.37 -0.88 -25.67
C VAL A 30 -8.90 -0.69 -25.68
N ARG A 31 -9.66 -1.61 -25.07
CA ARG A 31 -11.13 -1.51 -24.99
C ARG A 31 -11.60 -0.28 -24.23
N ASN A 32 -10.96 0.02 -23.10
CA ASN A 32 -11.31 1.17 -22.27
C ASN A 32 -10.94 2.48 -22.97
N ILE A 33 -9.80 2.56 -23.66
CA ILE A 33 -9.44 3.72 -24.50
C ILE A 33 -10.51 3.97 -25.57
N LYS A 34 -10.99 2.92 -26.26
CA LYS A 34 -12.07 3.04 -27.25
C LYS A 34 -13.39 3.54 -26.65
N LYS A 35 -13.62 3.33 -25.36
CA LYS A 35 -14.77 3.86 -24.61
C LYS A 35 -14.54 5.29 -24.08
N GLY A 36 -13.42 5.94 -24.43
CA GLY A 36 -13.06 7.26 -23.94
C GLY A 36 -12.53 7.29 -22.50
N ILE A 37 -12.21 6.13 -21.90
CA ILE A 37 -11.64 6.09 -20.54
C ILE A 37 -10.19 6.54 -20.59
N LYS A 38 -9.91 7.66 -19.92
CA LYS A 38 -8.56 8.19 -19.77
C LYS A 38 -7.72 7.26 -18.89
N TYR A 39 -6.50 6.99 -19.34
CA TYR A 39 -5.50 6.28 -18.56
C TYR A 39 -4.51 7.30 -18.00
N ILE A 40 -4.23 7.16 -16.71
CA ILE A 40 -3.21 7.93 -16.02
C ILE A 40 -2.36 6.94 -15.22
N THR A 41 -1.04 7.13 -15.24
CA THR A 41 -0.17 6.36 -14.36
C THR A 41 -0.19 6.96 -12.96
N LEU A 42 0.09 6.14 -11.95
CA LEU A 42 0.21 6.64 -10.58
C LEU A 42 1.32 7.70 -10.47
N GLN A 43 2.39 7.56 -11.25
CA GLN A 43 3.50 8.51 -11.30
C GLN A 43 3.06 9.90 -11.79
N GLU A 44 2.13 9.99 -12.74
CA GLU A 44 1.60 11.27 -13.23
C GLU A 44 0.83 12.06 -12.16
N ILE A 45 0.23 11.39 -11.18
CA ILE A 45 -0.53 12.04 -10.09
C ILE A 45 0.22 12.08 -8.76
N SER A 46 1.47 11.61 -8.73
CA SER A 46 2.23 11.47 -7.50
C SER A 46 3.47 12.37 -7.52
N LYS A 47 3.63 13.16 -6.46
CA LYS A 47 4.90 13.84 -6.17
C LYS A 47 6.00 12.84 -5.83
N LYS A 48 5.65 11.74 -5.16
CA LYS A 48 6.59 10.72 -4.72
C LYS A 48 5.94 9.36 -4.65
N ILE A 49 6.63 8.35 -5.15
CA ILE A 49 6.32 6.94 -4.92
C ILE A 49 7.61 6.31 -4.43
N SER A 50 7.61 5.80 -3.21
CA SER A 50 8.78 5.12 -2.63
C SER A 50 8.34 4.12 -1.58
N ASP A 51 9.28 3.37 -1.03
CA ASP A 51 9.05 2.58 0.18
C ASP A 51 9.90 3.14 1.35
N GLY A 52 10.00 2.37 2.43
CA GLY A 52 10.70 2.73 3.67
C GLY A 52 12.15 2.24 3.77
N GLU A 53 12.65 2.11 5.01
CA GLU A 53 14.04 1.70 5.29
C GLU A 53 14.29 0.22 4.98
N HIS A 54 15.46 -0.07 4.39
CA HIS A 54 15.95 -1.42 4.13
C HIS A 54 17.04 -1.88 5.11
N SER A 55 17.67 -0.94 5.84
CA SER A 55 18.69 -1.25 6.85
C SER A 55 18.09 -1.80 8.13
N HIS A 56 18.94 -2.44 8.93
CA HIS A 56 18.61 -2.94 10.26
C HIS A 56 18.60 -1.79 11.28
N ILE A 57 17.46 -1.10 11.43
CA ILE A 57 17.24 -0.16 12.55
C ILE A 57 16.92 -0.96 13.82
N LYS A 58 17.57 -0.64 14.94
CA LYS A 58 17.27 -1.21 16.26
C LYS A 58 15.89 -0.76 16.73
N ARG A 59 15.09 -1.71 17.23
CA ARG A 59 13.71 -1.45 17.65
C ARG A 59 13.54 -1.72 19.14
N ASN A 60 12.58 -1.05 19.76
CA ASN A 60 12.25 -1.20 21.17
C ASN A 60 10.71 -1.08 21.38
N ASN A 61 10.22 -1.50 22.55
CA ASN A 61 8.82 -1.38 22.98
C ASN A 61 8.56 -0.21 23.95
N LYS A 62 9.60 0.47 24.41
CA LYS A 62 9.50 1.41 25.53
C LYS A 62 9.15 2.82 25.08
N SER A 63 9.93 3.37 24.13
CA SER A 63 9.88 4.79 23.81
C SER A 63 10.57 5.14 22.49
N GLY A 64 10.22 6.30 21.94
CA GLY A 64 10.84 6.87 20.75
C GLY A 64 9.81 7.18 19.68
N VAL A 65 10.24 7.16 18.43
CA VAL A 65 9.38 7.41 17.28
C VAL A 65 8.70 6.12 16.86
N ARG A 66 7.37 6.16 16.64
CA ARG A 66 6.61 4.99 16.20
C ARG A 66 7.05 4.56 14.80
N TYR A 67 7.10 3.25 14.61
CA TYR A 67 7.52 2.60 13.39
C TYR A 67 6.42 1.67 12.89
N LEU A 68 5.81 2.03 11.77
CA LEU A 68 4.57 1.43 11.26
C LEU A 68 4.89 0.24 10.34
N TYR A 69 4.21 -0.90 10.50
CA TYR A 69 4.38 -2.09 9.65
C TYR A 69 3.15 -2.37 8.79
N GLY A 70 3.32 -3.15 7.71
CA GLY A 70 2.21 -3.53 6.83
C GLY A 70 1.03 -4.17 7.58
N ARG A 71 1.29 -4.96 8.63
CA ARG A 71 0.24 -5.54 9.50
C ARG A 71 -0.63 -4.51 10.23
N ASN A 72 -0.10 -3.30 10.46
CA ASN A 72 -0.81 -2.21 11.10
C ASN A 72 -1.77 -1.51 10.12
N ILE A 73 -1.58 -1.69 8.81
CA ILE A 73 -2.49 -1.20 7.79
C ILE A 73 -3.60 -2.25 7.60
N LYS A 74 -4.82 -1.90 7.99
CA LYS A 74 -6.00 -2.75 7.84
C LYS A 74 -6.87 -2.22 6.71
N GLN A 75 -7.23 -3.12 5.80
CA GLN A 75 -8.22 -2.82 4.78
C GLN A 75 -9.56 -2.53 5.44
N GLY A 76 -10.19 -1.42 5.08
CA GLY A 76 -11.57 -1.10 5.46
C GLY A 76 -12.47 -0.99 4.22
N THR A 77 -13.77 -1.18 4.41
CA THR A 77 -14.78 -1.15 3.33
C THR A 77 -14.94 0.24 2.71
N ILE A 78 -14.67 1.30 3.49
CA ILE A 78 -14.85 2.71 3.08
C ILE A 78 -13.52 3.48 3.19
N LYS A 79 -12.75 3.25 4.26
CA LYS A 79 -11.42 3.83 4.47
C LYS A 79 -10.54 2.82 5.19
N GLY A 80 -9.33 2.62 4.69
CA GLY A 80 -8.32 1.86 5.42
C GLY A 80 -8.02 2.48 6.77
N THR A 81 -7.74 1.65 7.76
CA THR A 81 -7.39 2.11 9.11
C THR A 81 -5.95 1.72 9.44
N ILE A 82 -5.30 2.57 10.23
CA ILE A 82 -4.00 2.28 10.80
C ILE A 82 -4.23 1.91 12.27
N ASN A 83 -3.99 0.65 12.61
CA ASN A 83 -4.16 0.14 13.96
C ASN A 83 -2.83 -0.42 14.51
N PHE A 84 -2.42 0.09 15.67
CA PHE A 84 -1.31 -0.47 16.42
C PHE A 84 -1.84 -1.59 17.30
N ASP A 85 -1.61 -2.82 16.85
CA ASP A 85 -1.89 -4.01 17.65
C ASP A 85 -0.92 -4.07 18.86
N SER A 86 -1.43 -4.57 19.98
CA SER A 86 -0.65 -4.84 21.20
C SER A 86 0.47 -5.86 20.94
N ILE A 87 0.32 -6.69 19.90
CA ILE A 87 1.28 -7.73 19.46
C ILE A 87 2.53 -7.14 18.77
N SER A 88 2.65 -5.81 18.65
CA SER A 88 3.88 -5.20 18.14
C SER A 88 4.93 -5.02 19.23
N ASP A 89 5.63 -6.10 19.59
CA ASP A 89 6.66 -6.11 20.65
C ASP A 89 7.81 -5.11 20.45
N TYR A 90 7.92 -4.45 19.29
CA TYR A 90 8.98 -3.50 18.98
C TYR A 90 8.52 -2.40 18.01
N SER A 91 7.54 -1.59 18.42
CA SER A 91 6.93 -0.53 17.58
C SER A 91 7.68 0.79 17.55
N TYR A 92 8.83 0.92 18.24
CA TYR A 92 9.55 2.19 18.35
C TYR A 92 10.99 2.09 17.85
N ILE A 93 11.49 3.19 17.31
CA ILE A 93 12.90 3.44 16.99
C ILE A 93 13.38 4.68 17.76
N SER A 94 14.69 4.84 17.93
CA SER A 94 15.22 6.04 18.59
C SER A 94 14.97 7.30 17.75
N LEU A 95 14.94 8.47 18.39
CA LEU A 95 14.82 9.75 17.67
C LEU A 95 16.04 10.01 16.77
N GLU A 96 17.22 9.56 17.20
CA GLU A 96 18.45 9.62 16.42
C GLU A 96 18.33 8.81 15.13
N ASP A 97 17.92 7.54 15.23
CA ASP A 97 17.67 6.68 14.08
C ASP A 97 16.63 7.32 13.15
N TYR A 98 15.51 7.80 13.70
CA TYR A 98 14.51 8.48 12.90
C TYR A 98 15.12 9.66 12.14
N THR A 99 15.89 10.52 12.80
CA THR A 99 16.51 11.70 12.19
C THR A 99 17.50 11.33 11.08
N ASN A 100 18.26 10.25 11.26
CA ASN A 100 19.22 9.73 10.29
C ASN A 100 18.52 9.13 9.05
N PHE A 101 17.40 8.44 9.24
CA PHE A 101 16.68 7.74 8.17
C PHE A 101 15.50 8.55 7.61
N LYS A 102 15.78 9.72 7.03
CA LYS A 102 14.78 10.64 6.45
C LYS A 102 13.86 10.02 5.41
N ARG A 103 14.31 8.97 4.71
CA ARG A 103 13.48 8.27 3.71
C ARG A 103 12.25 7.62 4.32
N THR A 104 12.27 7.29 5.60
CA THR A 104 11.17 6.63 6.32
C THR A 104 10.05 7.59 6.72
N HIS A 105 10.30 8.89 6.69
CA HIS A 105 9.39 9.89 7.27
C HIS A 105 8.13 10.00 6.43
N LEU A 106 6.97 9.80 7.05
CA LEU A 106 5.69 10.06 6.41
C LEU A 106 5.33 11.54 6.47
N ILE A 107 4.71 12.03 5.42
CA ILE A 107 4.09 13.37 5.40
C ILE A 107 2.57 13.24 5.38
N ASP A 108 1.89 14.26 5.89
CA ASP A 108 0.43 14.23 6.01
C ASP A 108 -0.23 13.97 4.65
N ASN A 109 -1.24 13.11 4.64
CA ASN A 109 -1.95 12.61 3.45
C ASN A 109 -1.17 11.66 2.53
N ASP A 110 -0.02 11.14 2.96
CA ASP A 110 0.59 10.00 2.27
C ASP A 110 -0.39 8.82 2.22
N VAL A 111 -0.56 8.25 1.03
CA VAL A 111 -1.27 6.98 0.83
C VAL A 111 -0.27 5.86 1.06
N LEU A 112 -0.60 4.98 2.01
CA LEU A 112 0.21 3.82 2.36
C LEU A 112 -0.38 2.58 1.73
N ILE A 113 0.48 1.70 1.24
CA ILE A 113 0.12 0.38 0.72
C ILE A 113 1.08 -0.67 1.25
N SER A 114 0.55 -1.75 1.80
CA SER A 114 1.34 -2.90 2.20
C SER A 114 1.84 -3.63 0.95
N ILE A 115 3.16 -3.76 0.81
CA ILE A 115 3.82 -4.43 -0.31
C ILE A 115 4.45 -5.77 0.10
N LEU A 116 4.38 -6.12 1.40
CA LEU A 116 4.83 -7.40 1.94
C LEU A 116 3.89 -7.88 3.04
N GLY A 117 3.59 -9.18 3.08
CA GLY A 117 2.64 -9.78 4.01
C GLY A 117 1.21 -9.66 3.49
N THR A 118 0.34 -8.88 4.16
CA THR A 118 -1.02 -8.60 3.69
C THR A 118 -0.98 -7.58 2.55
N ILE A 119 -0.59 -8.03 1.35
CA ILE A 119 -0.37 -7.20 0.17
C ILE A 119 -1.66 -6.49 -0.23
N GLY A 120 -1.56 -5.20 -0.59
CA GLY A 120 -2.67 -4.41 -1.10
C GLY A 120 -3.51 -3.71 -0.04
N ASN A 121 -3.36 -4.07 1.25
CA ASN A 121 -3.95 -3.29 2.33
C ASN A 121 -3.45 -1.85 2.24
N SER A 122 -4.36 -0.90 2.23
CA SER A 122 -4.04 0.51 2.06
C SER A 122 -4.72 1.38 3.10
N ALA A 123 -4.13 2.52 3.42
CA ALA A 123 -4.69 3.53 4.32
C ALA A 123 -4.09 4.91 4.02
N ILE A 124 -4.75 5.97 4.49
CA ILE A 124 -4.23 7.35 4.41
C ILE A 124 -3.59 7.70 5.75
N TYR A 125 -2.33 8.13 5.71
CA TYR A 125 -1.65 8.64 6.89
C TYR A 125 -2.12 10.04 7.25
N LYS A 126 -2.39 10.24 8.54
CA LYS A 126 -2.85 11.50 9.11
C LYS A 126 -2.00 11.85 10.32
N LYS A 127 -1.19 12.89 10.20
CA LYS A 127 -0.24 13.33 11.23
C LYS A 127 -0.95 13.74 12.52
N GLU A 128 -2.16 14.31 12.41
CA GLU A 128 -2.98 14.73 13.55
C GLU A 128 -3.31 13.59 14.53
N TYR A 129 -3.54 12.37 14.05
CA TYR A 129 -3.87 11.22 14.91
C TYR A 129 -2.65 10.41 15.32
N LEU A 130 -1.60 10.42 14.49
CA LEU A 130 -0.51 9.46 14.58
C LEU A 130 0.84 10.07 14.99
N GLY A 131 0.95 11.39 15.02
CA GLY A 131 2.20 12.08 15.33
C GLY A 131 3.24 11.88 14.22
N ILE A 132 4.52 11.92 14.56
CA ILE A 132 5.61 11.60 13.62
C ILE A 132 5.86 10.09 13.57
N ILE A 133 5.98 9.54 12.36
CA ILE A 133 6.12 8.10 12.13
C ILE A 133 7.16 7.82 11.05
N GLY A 134 7.89 6.71 11.24
CA GLY A 134 8.73 6.08 10.22
C GLY A 134 8.12 4.79 9.66
N ILE A 135 8.51 4.39 8.44
CA ILE A 135 8.10 3.12 7.81
C ILE A 135 9.31 2.27 7.35
N PRO A 136 9.24 0.92 7.43
CA PRO A 136 10.17 -0.02 6.81
C PRO A 136 9.86 -0.26 5.34
N ARG A 137 10.73 -0.99 4.64
CA ARG A 137 10.58 -1.46 3.26
C ARG A 137 9.31 -2.28 2.95
N HIS A 138 8.52 -2.64 3.96
CA HIS A 138 7.30 -3.45 3.78
C HIS A 138 6.08 -2.62 3.39
N ILE A 139 6.21 -1.29 3.42
CA ILE A 139 5.15 -0.34 3.11
C ILE A 139 5.63 0.53 1.95
N GLY A 140 4.86 0.55 0.87
CA GLY A 140 4.92 1.59 -0.15
C GLY A 140 4.19 2.83 0.35
N ARG A 141 4.77 4.00 0.10
CA ARG A 141 4.12 5.30 0.27
C ARG A 141 3.98 6.01 -1.06
N ILE A 142 2.87 6.72 -1.18
CA ILE A 142 2.54 7.52 -2.34
C ILE A 142 2.12 8.90 -1.82
N THR A 143 2.92 9.91 -2.15
CA THR A 143 2.55 11.31 -1.96
C THR A 143 1.89 11.78 -3.24
N LEU A 144 0.59 12.09 -3.18
CA LEU A 144 -0.13 12.66 -4.31
C LEU A 144 0.29 14.12 -4.55
N LEU A 145 0.17 14.60 -5.79
CA LEU A 145 0.20 16.04 -6.06
C LEU A 145 -0.97 16.70 -5.33
N ASN A 146 -0.75 17.87 -4.72
CA ASN A 146 -1.84 18.67 -4.17
C ASN A 146 -2.66 19.25 -5.33
N THR A 147 -3.54 18.43 -5.91
CA THR A 147 -4.51 18.86 -6.91
C THR A 147 -5.87 18.82 -6.25
N CYS A 148 -6.14 19.77 -5.37
CA CYS A 148 -7.48 20.24 -5.02
C CYS A 148 -7.32 21.52 -4.16
N SER A 149 -7.27 22.66 -4.84
CA SER A 149 -7.85 23.89 -4.29
C SER A 149 -9.36 23.70 -4.37
N TYR A 150 -10.00 23.45 -3.23
CA TYR A 150 -11.46 23.57 -3.12
C TYR A 150 -11.82 25.03 -2.91
#